data_AF-A0A1X9MDI9-F1
#
_entry.id   AF-A0A1X9MDI9-F1
#
_cell.length_a   1.000
_cell.length_b   1.000
_cell.length_c   1.000
_cell.angle_alpha   90.00
_cell.angle_beta   90.00
_cell.angle_gamma   90.00
#
_symmetry.space_group_name_H-M   'P 1'
#
loop_
_entity.id
_entity.type
_entity.pdbx_description
1 polymer ?
#
loop_
_entity_poly.entity_id
_entity_poly.type
_entity_poly.pdbx_seq_one_letter_code
_entity_poly.pdbx_strand_id
1 'polypeptide(L)' 'MAPSKTDLIGSEQVQTKQAVIGILIFAIVTILSYSLLYAILNIGEGLSVIIALVLGGVVEFAYRKRTKNN' A
#
# COMPACT_ATOMS: atom_id res chain seq x y z
N MET A 1 -14.39 32.49 -11.75
CA MET A 1 -15.19 31.37 -12.29
C MET A 1 -15.09 30.24 -11.27
N ALA A 2 -16.16 29.93 -10.54
CA ALA A 2 -16.12 28.89 -9.51
C ALA A 2 -16.15 27.50 -10.16
N PRO A 3 -15.41 26.51 -9.65
CA PRO A 3 -15.42 25.15 -10.18
C PRO A 3 -16.82 24.52 -10.04
N SER A 4 -17.25 23.79 -11.07
CA SER A 4 -18.56 23.14 -11.09
C SER A 4 -18.58 21.91 -10.18
N LYS A 5 -19.75 21.57 -9.62
CA LYS A 5 -19.92 20.41 -8.71
C LYS A 5 -19.43 19.09 -9.34
N THR A 6 -19.47 18.99 -10.67
CA THR A 6 -19.00 17.83 -11.44
C THR A 6 -17.48 17.65 -11.39
N ASP A 7 -16.70 18.75 -11.31
CA ASP A 7 -15.24 18.72 -11.15
C ASP A 7 -14.82 18.26 -9.75
N LEU A 8 -15.60 18.60 -8.73
CA LEU A 8 -15.34 18.22 -7.34
C LEU A 8 -15.52 16.70 -7.15
N ILE A 9 -16.62 16.13 -7.68
CA ILE A 9 -16.93 14.70 -7.58
C ILE A 9 -15.87 13.85 -8.30
N GLY A 10 -15.34 14.32 -9.44
CA GLY A 10 -14.28 13.63 -10.17
C GLY A 10 -12.99 13.49 -9.36
N SER A 11 -12.62 14.52 -8.58
CA SER A 11 -11.36 14.54 -7.81
C SER A 11 -11.38 13.67 -6.53
N GLU A 12 -12.53 13.54 -5.87
CA GLU A 12 -12.71 12.67 -4.69
C GLU A 12 -12.69 11.18 -5.05
N GLN A 13 -13.32 10.82 -6.18
CA GLN A 13 -13.37 9.43 -6.67
C GLN A 13 -11.99 8.91 -7.06
N VAL A 14 -11.14 9.75 -7.66
CA VAL A 14 -9.79 9.38 -8.08
C VAL A 14 -8.88 9.16 -6.86
N GLN A 15 -8.96 10.04 -5.85
CA GLN A 15 -8.19 9.87 -4.60
C GLN A 15 -8.57 8.60 -3.84
N THR A 16 -9.86 8.29 -3.76
CA THR A 16 -10.35 7.08 -3.08
C THR A 16 -9.87 5.80 -3.79
N LYS A 17 -9.95 5.76 -5.12
CA LYS A 17 -9.46 4.61 -5.91
C LYS A 17 -7.97 4.37 -5.71
N GLN A 18 -7.17 5.43 -5.67
CA GLN A 18 -5.73 5.33 -5.50
C GLN A 18 -5.35 4.84 -4.08
N ALA A 19 -6.10 5.25 -3.05
CA ALA A 19 -5.92 4.76 -1.69
C ALA A 19 -6.26 3.27 -1.56
N VAL A 20 -7.37 2.82 -2.16
CA VAL A 20 -7.76 1.39 -2.16
C VAL A 20 -6.71 0.52 -2.84
N ILE A 21 -6.15 0.98 -3.96
CA ILE A 21 -5.06 0.27 -4.66
C ILE A 21 -3.81 0.16 -3.78
N GLY A 22 -3.44 1.24 -3.07
CA GLY A 22 -2.31 1.22 -2.14
C GLY A 22 -2.47 0.17 -1.04
N ILE A 23 -3.63 0.16 -0.38
CA ILE A 23 -3.96 -0.78 0.69
C ILE A 23 -3.93 -2.23 0.19
N LEU A 24 -4.44 -2.47 -1.03
CA LEU A 24 -4.40 -3.79 -1.66
C LEU A 24 -2.95 -4.26 -1.91
N ILE A 25 -2.11 -3.39 -2.46
CA ILE A 25 -0.69 -3.69 -2.69
C ILE A 25 0.01 -3.97 -1.35
N PHE A 26 -0.22 -3.13 -0.34
CA PHE A 26 0.32 -3.32 1.01
C PHE A 26 -0.06 -4.68 1.58
N ALA A 27 -1.35 -5.04 1.54
CA ALA A 27 -1.84 -6.29 2.10
C ALA A 27 -1.21 -7.51 1.39
N ILE A 28 -1.19 -7.50 0.05
CA ILE A 28 -0.61 -8.60 -0.74
C ILE A 28 0.88 -8.75 -0.43
N VAL A 29 1.64 -7.66 -0.46
CA VAL A 29 3.08 -7.68 -0.17
C VAL A 29 3.36 -8.15 1.25
N THR A 30 2.56 -7.71 2.23
CA THR A 30 2.70 -8.11 3.63
C THR A 30 2.46 -9.61 3.82
N ILE A 31 1.37 -10.15 3.26
CA ILE A 31 1.04 -11.57 3.35
C ILE A 31 2.13 -12.42 2.69
N LEU A 32 2.56 -12.04 1.48
CA LEU A 32 3.63 -12.74 0.76
C LEU A 32 4.95 -12.68 1.52
N SER A 33 5.33 -11.51 2.05
CA SER A 33 6.57 -11.36 2.82
C SER A 33 6.54 -12.19 4.10
N TYR A 34 5.44 -12.17 4.84
CA TYR A 34 5.28 -12.99 6.04
C TYR A 34 5.43 -14.47 5.72
N SER A 35 4.70 -14.95 4.70
CA SER A 35 4.73 -16.37 4.31
C SER A 35 6.14 -16.79 3.88
N LEU A 36 6.84 -15.92 3.14
CA LEU A 36 8.22 -16.15 2.71
C LEU A 36 9.20 -16.16 3.89
N LEU A 37 9.12 -15.17 4.79
CA LEU A 37 10.00 -15.05 5.96
C LEU A 37 9.80 -16.22 6.93
N TYR A 38 8.55 -16.59 7.17
CA TYR A 38 8.21 -17.71 8.05
C TYR A 38 8.66 -19.05 7.46
N ALA A 39 8.39 -19.29 6.17
CA ALA A 39 8.73 -20.54 5.51
C ALA A 39 10.24 -20.71 5.28
N ILE A 40 10.97 -19.64 4.92
CA ILE A 40 12.39 -19.72 4.57
C ILE A 40 13.30 -19.54 5.77
N LEU A 41 13.03 -18.55 6.61
CA LEU A 41 13.96 -18.16 7.68
C LEU A 41 13.61 -18.77 9.03
N ASN A 42 12.43 -19.40 9.15
CA ASN A 42 11.91 -19.97 10.40
C ASN A 42 11.98 -18.98 11.58
N ILE A 43 11.91 -17.68 11.26
CA ILE A 43 11.95 -16.60 12.24
C ILE A 43 10.64 -16.64 13.02
N GLY A 44 10.75 -16.55 14.35
CA GLY A 44 9.61 -16.62 15.27
C GLY A 44 8.43 -15.75 14.80
N GLU A 45 7.21 -16.26 15.00
CA GLU A 45 5.97 -15.72 14.43
C GLU A 45 5.85 -14.20 14.58
N GLY A 46 6.15 -13.67 15.77
CA GLY A 46 6.09 -12.23 16.04
C GLY A 46 7.08 -11.39 15.22
N LEU A 47 8.33 -11.84 15.08
CA LEU A 47 9.35 -11.10 14.32
C LEU A 47 9.07 -11.12 12.82
N SER A 48 8.59 -12.25 12.30
CA SER A 48 8.19 -12.37 10.89
C SER A 48 7.07 -11.40 10.54
N VAL A 49 6.08 -11.20 11.44
CA VAL A 49 5.03 -10.20 11.25
C VAL A 49 5.58 -8.78 11.26
N ILE A 50 6.47 -8.44 12.19
CA ILE A 50 7.08 -7.09 12.28
C ILE A 50 7.85 -6.77 10.99
N ILE A 51 8.69 -7.70 10.52
CA ILE A 51 9.48 -7.50 9.30
C ILE A 51 8.56 -7.40 8.07
N ALA A 52 7.52 -8.22 7.99
CA ALA A 52 6.56 -8.17 6.90
C ALA A 52 5.80 -6.83 6.84
N LEU A 53 5.39 -6.29 7.99
CA LEU A 53 4.73 -4.97 8.08
C LEU A 53 5.67 -3.84 7.65
N VAL A 54 6.93 -3.89 8.08
CA VAL A 54 7.95 -2.92 7.66
C VAL A 54 8.15 -2.98 6.15
N LEU A 55 8.30 -4.18 5.57
CA LEU A 55 8.45 -4.36 4.13
C LEU A 55 7.22 -3.87 3.35
N GLY A 56 6.02 -4.24 3.79
CA GLY A 56 4.77 -3.77 3.19
C GLY A 56 4.69 -2.25 3.18
N GLY A 57 5.00 -1.61 4.30
CA GLY A 57 4.96 -0.15 4.43
C GLY A 57 5.99 0.57 3.57
N VAL A 58 7.22 0.02 3.48
CA VAL A 58 8.26 0.55 2.59
C VAL A 58 7.83 0.46 1.12
N VAL A 59 7.25 -0.66 0.70
CA VAL A 59 6.77 -0.85 -0.67
C VAL A 59 5.60 0.08 -0.99
N GLU A 60 4.63 0.21 -0.08
CA GLU A 60 3.52 1.15 -0.26
C GLU A 60 4.02 2.59 -0.34
N PHE A 61 4.95 2.99 0.54
CA PHE A 61 5.55 4.33 0.51
C PHE A 61 6.29 4.59 -0.81
N ALA A 62 7.08 3.63 -1.29
CA ALA A 62 7.78 3.73 -2.56
C ALA A 62 6.80 3.84 -3.75
N TYR A 63 5.72 3.06 -3.74
CA TYR A 63 4.67 3.11 -4.75
C TYR A 63 3.95 4.47 -4.75
N ARG A 64 3.56 4.97 -3.58
CA ARG A 64 2.93 6.29 -3.40
C ARG A 64 3.85 7.44 -3.84
N LYS A 65 5.14 7.34 -3.54
CA LYS A 65 6.14 8.33 -3.97
C LYS A 65 6.29 8.35 -5.49
N ARG A 66 6.30 7.18 -6.13
CA ARG A 66 6.46 7.06 -7.59
C ARG A 66 5.23 7.54 -8.37
N THR A 67 4.01 7.26 -7.87
CA THR A 67 2.77 7.73 -8.51
C THR A 67 2.54 9.24 -8.35
N LYS A 68 3.19 9.90 -7.39
CA LYS A 68 3.10 11.36 -7.22
C LYS A 68 4.07 12.13 -8.15
N ASN A 69 5.03 11.44 -8.76
CA ASN A 69 6.12 12.03 -9.56
C ASN A 69 6.01 11.69 -11.06
N ASN A 70 4.89 11.13 -11.50
CA ASN A 70 4.51 10.95 -12.91
C ASN A 70 3.12 11.52 -13.11
#